data_AF-A0A937GHI4-F1
#
_entry.id   AF-A0A937GHI4-F1
#
_cell.length_a   1.000
_cell.length_b   1.000
_cell.length_c   1.000
_cell.angle_alpha   90.00
_cell.angle_beta   90.00
_cell.angle_gamma   90.00
#
_symmetry.space_group_name_H-M   'P 1'
#
loop_
_entity.id
_entity.type
_entity.pdbx_description
1 polymer ?
#
loop_
_entity_poly.entity_id
_entity_poly.type
_entity_poly.pdbx_seq_one_letter_code
_entity_poly.pdbx_strand_id
1 'polypeptide(L)'
;MSPRQDPHDVLGVQRGASKDEIRTAYRRLARELHPDVKRGSYSDEMAVLNDAYQALTSSASRQTSTTSKASEEAKSQNSEFSSVTSPARAVAFPWRGIIATSVVGAVAIFGLSLFAGPDSESPPDGVIQSGSCVQINDSLLAVEVSCLTEQHQVVTQLVPLDARCADGSTGFLDRRGMGRVCLE
;
A
#
# COMPACT_ATOMS: atom_id res chain seq x y z
N MET A 1 -0.77 4.54 29.53
CA MET A 1 -0.22 3.23 29.96
C MET A 1 -1.36 2.22 29.89
N SER A 2 -1.64 1.62 28.72
CA SER A 2 -2.77 0.70 28.60
C SER A 2 -2.46 -0.62 29.31
N PRO A 3 -3.41 -1.20 30.04
CA PRO A 3 -3.24 -2.52 30.65
C PRO A 3 -2.85 -3.50 29.54
N ARG A 4 -1.90 -4.40 29.81
CA ARG A 4 -1.49 -5.46 28.88
C ARG A 4 -2.72 -6.30 28.53
N GLN A 5 -3.46 -5.91 27.50
CA GLN A 5 -4.57 -6.69 26.98
C GLN A 5 -3.99 -8.01 26.48
N ASP A 6 -4.66 -9.11 26.81
CA ASP A 6 -4.20 -10.41 26.35
C ASP A 6 -4.37 -10.51 24.83
N PRO A 7 -3.33 -10.87 24.07
CA PRO A 7 -3.44 -11.02 22.62
C PRO A 7 -4.53 -12.02 22.19
N HIS A 8 -4.80 -13.05 23.00
CA HIS A 8 -5.87 -14.01 22.74
C HIS A 8 -7.25 -13.38 22.87
N ASP A 9 -7.44 -12.51 23.87
CA ASP A 9 -8.71 -11.84 24.13
C ASP A 9 -9.00 -10.78 23.05
N VAL A 10 -7.97 -10.09 22.56
CA VAL A 10 -8.08 -9.12 21.44
C VAL A 10 -8.55 -9.80 20.15
N LEU A 11 -8.03 -10.99 19.86
CA LEU A 11 -8.42 -11.77 18.67
C LEU A 11 -9.71 -12.58 18.89
N GLY A 12 -10.23 -12.65 20.12
CA GLY A 12 -11.40 -13.46 20.48
C GLY A 12 -11.18 -14.96 20.32
N VAL A 13 -9.95 -15.43 20.53
CA VAL A 13 -9.55 -16.84 20.37
C VAL A 13 -9.16 -17.45 21.71
N GLN A 14 -9.33 -18.77 21.87
CA GLN A 14 -8.91 -19.45 23.10
C GLN A 14 -7.38 -19.50 23.23
N ARG A 15 -6.90 -19.56 24.48
CA ARG A 15 -5.48 -19.80 24.80
C ARG A 15 -5.10 -21.20 24.32
N GLY A 16 -4.29 -21.28 23.26
CA GLY A 16 -3.95 -22.54 22.59
C GLY A 16 -4.62 -22.74 21.22
N ALA A 17 -5.33 -21.73 20.71
CA ALA A 17 -5.83 -21.74 19.34
C ALA A 17 -4.72 -22.02 18.32
N SER A 18 -5.07 -22.77 17.28
CA SER A 18 -4.15 -23.10 16.19
C SER A 18 -3.78 -21.85 15.38
N LYS A 19 -2.64 -21.91 14.67
CA LYS A 19 -2.20 -20.80 13.78
C LYS A 19 -3.26 -20.44 12.74
N ASP A 20 -4.03 -21.42 12.26
CA ASP A 20 -5.07 -21.22 11.26
C ASP A 20 -6.31 -20.54 11.84
N GLU A 21 -6.67 -20.84 13.08
CA GLU A 21 -7.73 -20.14 13.81
C GLU A 21 -7.35 -18.69 14.10
N ILE A 22 -6.11 -18.45 14.56
CA ILE A 22 -5.57 -17.10 14.81
C ILE A 22 -5.60 -16.26 13.52
N ARG A 23 -5.14 -16.83 12.41
CA ARG A 23 -5.15 -16.17 11.10
C ARG A 23 -6.57 -15.89 10.61
N THR A 24 -7.50 -16.80 10.84
CA THR A 24 -8.89 -16.66 10.41
C THR A 24 -9.62 -15.59 11.21
N ALA A 25 -9.44 -15.56 12.54
CA ALA A 25 -9.97 -14.53 13.41
C ALA A 25 -9.44 -13.13 13.05
N TYR A 26 -8.13 -13.03 12.81
CA TYR A 26 -7.50 -11.78 12.35
C TYR A 26 -8.12 -11.25 11.05
N ARG A 27 -8.26 -12.09 10.01
CA ARG A 27 -8.85 -11.67 8.72
C ARG A 27 -10.31 -11.24 8.84
N ARG A 28 -11.05 -11.76 9.82
CA ARG A 28 -12.44 -11.37 10.08
C ARG A 28 -12.49 -9.96 10.68
N LEU A 29 -11.77 -9.76 11.78
CA LEU A 29 -11.71 -8.48 12.50
C LEU A 29 -11.08 -7.36 11.65
N ALA A 30 -10.06 -7.67 10.86
CA ALA A 30 -9.40 -6.71 9.98
C ALA A 30 -10.33 -6.11 8.90
N ARG A 31 -11.33 -6.86 8.43
CA ARG A 31 -12.34 -6.36 7.49
C ARG A 31 -13.39 -5.48 8.16
N GLU A 32 -13.75 -5.82 9.39
CA GLU A 32 -14.72 -5.07 10.20
C GLU A 32 -14.13 -3.74 10.70
N LEU A 33 -12.83 -3.72 11.00
CA LEU A 33 -12.10 -2.57 11.53
C LEU A 33 -11.37 -1.75 10.45
N HIS A 34 -11.55 -2.08 9.17
CA HIS A 34 -10.85 -1.41 8.07
C HIS A 34 -11.21 0.10 8.03
N PRO A 35 -10.22 1.01 7.87
CA PRO A 35 -10.46 2.45 7.86
C PRO A 35 -11.42 2.90 6.74
N ASP A 36 -11.45 2.17 5.63
CA ASP A 36 -12.40 2.43 4.53
C ASP A 36 -13.86 2.20 4.94
N VAL A 37 -14.10 1.30 5.88
CA VAL A 37 -15.45 0.93 6.36
C VAL A 37 -15.84 1.80 7.57
N LYS A 38 -14.93 1.97 8.54
CA LYS A 38 -15.13 2.87 9.69
C LYS A 38 -14.56 4.26 9.42
N ARG A 39 -15.28 5.06 8.62
CA ARG A 39 -14.98 6.49 8.45
C ARG A 39 -15.31 7.25 9.74
N GLY A 40 -14.33 7.52 10.62
CA GLY A 40 -14.52 8.52 11.68
C GLY A 40 -13.85 8.34 13.03
N SER A 41 -13.08 7.28 13.28
CA SER A 41 -12.25 7.22 14.49
C SER A 41 -10.95 6.51 14.18
N TYR A 42 -9.85 7.11 14.64
CA TYR A 42 -8.48 6.69 14.41
C TYR A 42 -8.25 5.18 14.59
N SER A 43 -7.30 4.72 13.77
CA SER A 43 -6.72 3.38 13.58
C SER A 43 -6.31 2.58 14.82
N ASP A 44 -6.62 3.03 16.02
CA ASP A 44 -6.08 2.47 17.26
C ASP A 44 -6.58 1.02 17.46
N GLU A 45 -7.83 0.72 17.11
CA GLU A 45 -8.37 -0.65 17.17
C GLU A 45 -7.65 -1.59 16.19
N MET A 46 -7.32 -1.11 14.99
CA MET A 46 -6.59 -1.88 13.98
C MET A 46 -5.12 -2.10 14.40
N ALA A 47 -4.50 -1.09 15.02
CA ALA A 47 -3.14 -1.19 15.55
C ALA A 47 -3.06 -2.25 16.67
N VAL A 48 -4.01 -2.24 17.61
CA VAL A 48 -4.10 -3.23 18.69
C VAL A 48 -4.32 -4.65 18.14
N LEU A 49 -5.15 -4.81 17.10
CA LEU A 49 -5.36 -6.09 16.42
C LEU A 49 -4.06 -6.62 15.77
N ASN A 50 -3.31 -5.75 15.12
CA ASN A 50 -2.04 -6.09 14.47
C ASN A 50 -0.98 -6.52 15.50
N ASP A 51 -0.88 -5.79 16.61
CA ASP A 51 0.05 -6.11 17.70
C ASP A 51 -0.26 -7.47 18.34
N ALA A 52 -1.55 -7.75 18.58
CA ALA A 52 -2.00 -9.05 19.09
C ALA A 52 -1.66 -10.21 18.14
N TYR A 53 -1.91 -10.04 16.84
CA TYR A 53 -1.58 -11.06 15.84
C TYR A 53 -0.07 -11.33 15.74
N GLN A 54 0.75 -10.28 15.80
CA GLN A 54 2.21 -10.42 15.81
C GLN A 54 2.72 -11.15 17.06
N ALA A 55 2.17 -10.84 18.24
CA ALA A 55 2.54 -11.50 19.48
C ALA A 55 2.22 -13.00 19.47
N LEU A 56 1.06 -13.40 18.93
CA LEU A 56 0.69 -14.82 18.83
C LEU A 56 1.44 -15.57 17.72
N THR A 57 1.74 -14.90 16.61
CA THR A 57 2.47 -15.53 15.49
C THR A 57 3.96 -15.73 15.82
N SER A 58 4.59 -14.78 16.52
CA SER A 58 5.99 -14.85 16.93
C SER A 58 6.23 -15.88 18.05
N SER A 59 5.35 -15.94 19.05
CA SER A 59 5.42 -16.96 20.12
C SER A 59 5.23 -18.38 19.58
N ALA A 60 4.35 -18.58 18.60
CA ALA A 60 4.15 -19.85 17.93
C ALA A 60 5.28 -20.22 16.93
N SER A 61 6.16 -19.28 16.57
CA SER A 61 7.41 -19.55 15.85
C SER A 61 8.51 -20.08 16.79
N ARG A 62 8.47 -19.67 18.07
CA ARG A 62 9.39 -20.13 19.11
C ARG A 62 9.10 -21.57 19.59
N GLN A 63 7.86 -22.04 19.50
CA GLN A 63 7.50 -23.41 19.87
C GLN A 63 7.84 -24.45 18.79
N THR A 64 8.14 -24.02 17.56
CA THR A 64 8.62 -24.92 16.48
C THR A 64 10.15 -24.99 16.38
N SER A 65 10.87 -24.39 17.33
CA SER A 65 12.35 -24.37 17.36
C SER A 65 12.96 -25.01 18.61
N THR A 66 12.17 -25.72 19.43
CA THR A 66 12.69 -26.58 20.51
C THR A 66 12.82 -28.03 20.05
N THR A 67 13.54 -28.25 18.96
CA THR A 67 14.41 -29.43 18.84
C THR A 67 15.80 -28.91 18.49
N SER A 68 16.67 -28.98 19.50
CA SER A 68 18.10 -28.67 19.46
C SER A 68 18.48 -27.19 19.25
N LYS A 69 18.73 -26.48 20.34
CA LYS A 69 20.09 -26.29 20.90
C LYS A 69 20.03 -25.27 22.05
N ALA A 70 20.08 -25.78 23.26
CA ALA A 70 20.58 -25.05 24.42
C ALA A 70 22.11 -25.22 24.49
N SER A 71 22.72 -24.31 25.25
CA SER A 71 24.10 -24.21 25.73
C SER A 71 25.10 -23.42 24.88
N GLU A 72 25.24 -22.16 25.32
CA GLU A 72 26.49 -21.42 25.57
C GLU A 72 27.84 -22.09 25.24
N GLU A 73 28.68 -21.25 24.62
CA GLU A 73 30.03 -20.84 25.04
C GLU A 73 31.22 -21.84 25.08
N ALA A 74 32.33 -21.30 24.57
CA ALA A 74 33.73 -21.54 24.94
C ALA A 74 34.40 -22.89 24.56
N LYS A 75 35.25 -22.78 23.54
CA LYS A 75 36.68 -23.11 23.55
C LYS A 75 37.11 -24.56 23.87
N SER A 76 37.89 -25.10 22.92
CA SER A 76 39.08 -25.96 23.11
C SER A 76 38.97 -27.41 22.66
N GLN A 77 39.77 -27.71 21.62
CA GLN A 77 40.56 -28.93 21.42
C GLN A 77 39.84 -30.22 20.97
N ASN A 78 39.85 -30.39 19.65
CA ASN A 78 40.44 -31.52 18.90
C ASN A 78 40.36 -32.92 19.54
N SER A 79 39.45 -33.76 19.04
CA SER A 79 39.63 -35.22 19.00
C SER A 79 38.90 -35.77 17.77
N GLU A 80 39.69 -36.00 16.72
CA GLU A 80 39.64 -37.20 15.87
C GLU A 80 38.27 -37.89 15.71
N PHE A 81 37.46 -37.41 14.77
CA PHE A 81 36.38 -38.21 14.18
C PHE A 81 36.40 -38.00 12.67
N SER A 82 36.63 -39.10 11.95
CA SER A 82 36.79 -39.15 10.50
C SER A 82 35.74 -38.27 9.79
N SER A 83 36.23 -37.22 9.11
CA SER A 83 35.40 -36.44 8.20
C SER A 83 35.01 -37.34 7.03
N VAL A 84 33.84 -37.96 7.12
CA VAL A 84 33.09 -38.36 5.94
C VAL A 84 32.65 -37.06 5.29
N THR A 85 33.55 -36.48 4.50
CA THR A 85 33.24 -35.38 3.61
C THR A 85 32.37 -35.96 2.50
N SER A 86 31.06 -35.96 2.71
CA SER A 86 30.13 -36.04 1.58
C SER A 86 30.39 -34.83 0.71
N PRO A 87 30.71 -34.98 -0.58
CA PRO A 87 30.82 -33.83 -1.46
C PRO A 87 29.44 -33.17 -1.50
N ALA A 88 29.36 -31.91 -1.08
CA ALA A 88 28.21 -31.08 -1.32
C ALA A 88 28.01 -31.04 -2.84
N ARG A 89 27.00 -31.75 -3.33
CA ARG A 89 26.64 -31.73 -4.74
C ARG A 89 26.13 -30.31 -5.01
N ALA A 90 26.94 -29.50 -5.66
CA ALA A 90 26.52 -28.19 -6.12
C ALA A 90 25.30 -28.38 -7.02
N VAL A 91 24.12 -28.04 -6.51
CA VAL A 91 22.92 -28.00 -7.33
C VAL A 91 23.12 -26.81 -8.26
N ALA A 92 23.50 -27.10 -9.51
CA ALA A 92 23.61 -26.09 -10.54
C ALA A 92 22.23 -25.45 -10.72
N PHE A 93 22.05 -24.27 -10.12
CA PHE A 93 20.84 -23.48 -10.23
C PHE A 93 20.56 -23.25 -11.72
N PRO A 94 19.32 -23.48 -12.23
CA PRO A 94 19.06 -23.53 -13.66
C PRO A 94 18.96 -22.11 -14.24
N TRP A 95 20.08 -21.39 -14.27
CA TRP A 95 20.20 -20.03 -14.81
C TRP A 95 19.58 -19.89 -16.19
N ARG A 96 19.69 -20.94 -17.02
CA ARG A 96 19.08 -20.97 -18.36
C ARG A 96 17.56 -20.87 -18.33
N GLY A 97 16.90 -21.51 -17.35
CA GLY A 97 15.46 -21.43 -17.17
C GLY A 97 15.01 -20.06 -16.68
N ILE A 98 15.76 -19.44 -15.77
CA ILE A 98 15.44 -18.14 -15.17
C ILE A 98 15.64 -16.99 -16.16
N ILE A 99 16.70 -17.07 -16.97
CA ILE A 99 16.95 -16.10 -18.04
C ILE A 99 15.84 -16.22 -19.10
N ALA A 100 15.46 -17.45 -19.49
CA ALA A 100 14.40 -17.66 -20.46
C ALA A 100 13.04 -17.11 -19.98
N THR A 101 12.65 -17.36 -18.72
CA THR A 101 11.37 -16.83 -18.19
C THR A 101 11.37 -15.32 -18.05
N SER A 102 12.51 -14.71 -17.68
CA SER A 102 12.65 -13.25 -17.61
C SER A 102 12.51 -12.58 -18.97
N VAL A 103 13.14 -13.14 -20.01
CA VAL A 103 13.04 -12.58 -21.38
C VAL A 103 11.62 -12.69 -21.92
N VAL A 104 10.94 -13.82 -21.70
CA VAL A 104 9.54 -14.00 -22.13
C VAL A 104 8.62 -13.01 -21.40
N GLY A 105 8.80 -12.82 -20.10
CA GLY A 105 8.05 -11.82 -19.33
C GLY A 105 8.25 -10.40 -19.85
N ALA A 106 9.51 -10.01 -20.11
CA ALA A 106 9.83 -8.69 -20.64
C ALA A 106 9.21 -8.43 -22.03
N VAL A 107 9.29 -9.42 -22.94
CA VAL A 107 8.68 -9.33 -24.28
C VAL A 107 7.15 -9.26 -24.20
N ALA A 108 6.53 -10.01 -23.28
CA ALA A 108 5.09 -9.95 -23.08
C ALA A 108 4.62 -8.57 -22.57
N ILE A 109 5.34 -8.00 -21.59
CA ILE A 109 5.05 -6.67 -21.06
C ILE A 109 5.24 -5.61 -22.15
N PHE A 110 6.35 -5.66 -22.89
CA PHE A 110 6.61 -4.73 -23.98
C PHE A 110 5.55 -4.84 -25.09
N GLY A 111 5.18 -6.08 -25.46
CA GLY A 111 4.10 -6.34 -26.40
C GLY A 111 2.77 -5.74 -25.94
N LEU A 112 2.38 -5.97 -24.68
CA LEU A 112 1.17 -5.37 -24.10
C LEU A 112 1.23 -3.84 -24.08
N SER A 113 2.41 -3.25 -23.82
CA SER A 113 2.60 -1.80 -23.85
C SER A 113 2.42 -1.20 -25.24
N LEU A 114 2.65 -1.96 -26.32
CA LEU A 114 2.36 -1.50 -27.68
C LEU A 114 0.86 -1.51 -28.02
N PHE A 115 0.05 -2.26 -27.26
CA PHE A 115 -1.41 -2.33 -27.42
C PHE A 115 -2.18 -1.53 -26.37
N ALA A 116 -1.50 -0.99 -25.35
CA ALA A 116 -2.07 0.00 -24.46
C ALA A 116 -2.29 1.29 -25.27
N GLY A 117 -3.55 1.57 -25.61
CA GLY A 117 -3.94 2.86 -26.19
C GLY A 117 -3.62 4.00 -25.21
N PRO A 118 -3.50 5.24 -25.71
CA PRO A 118 -3.37 6.40 -24.83
C PRO A 118 -4.52 6.38 -23.82
N ASP A 119 -4.20 6.60 -22.54
CA ASP A 119 -5.18 6.63 -21.47
C ASP A 119 -6.37 7.47 -21.90
N SER A 120 -7.57 6.89 -21.85
CA SER A 120 -8.79 7.59 -22.21
C SER A 120 -8.97 8.71 -21.20
N GLU A 121 -8.72 9.96 -21.63
CA GLU A 121 -9.00 11.17 -20.86
C GLU A 121 -10.41 11.02 -20.28
N SER A 122 -10.50 11.01 -18.95
CA SER A 122 -11.79 10.81 -18.29
C SER A 122 -12.68 12.00 -18.63
N PRO A 123 -13.96 11.79 -18.97
CA PRO A 123 -14.86 12.91 -19.21
C PRO A 123 -14.94 13.79 -17.95
N PRO A 124 -15.13 15.11 -18.09
CA PRO A 124 -15.17 16.04 -16.97
C PRO A 124 -16.25 15.59 -15.98
N ASP A 125 -15.85 15.34 -14.72
CA ASP A 125 -16.69 14.80 -13.67
C ASP A 125 -17.42 15.92 -12.88
N GLY A 126 -17.12 17.18 -13.20
CA GLY A 126 -17.68 18.36 -12.56
C GLY A 126 -16.98 18.71 -11.24
N VAL A 127 -15.77 18.21 -11.02
CA VAL A 127 -14.93 18.53 -9.86
C VAL A 127 -13.62 19.15 -10.35
N ILE A 128 -13.51 20.48 -10.20
CA ILE A 128 -12.31 21.22 -10.59
C ILE A 128 -11.18 20.93 -9.59
N GLN A 129 -10.05 20.43 -10.10
CA GLN A 129 -8.81 20.20 -9.33
C GLN A 129 -7.63 20.90 -10.01
N SER A 130 -6.48 20.95 -9.34
CA SER A 130 -5.23 21.34 -9.99
C SER A 130 -4.92 20.39 -11.16
N GLY A 131 -4.63 20.95 -12.32
CA GLY A 131 -4.44 20.22 -13.58
C GLY A 131 -5.72 20.00 -14.39
N SER A 132 -6.91 20.27 -13.84
CA SER A 132 -8.15 20.22 -14.63
C SER A 132 -8.15 21.30 -15.71
N CYS A 133 -8.78 21.01 -16.85
CA CYS A 133 -9.03 21.98 -17.89
C CYS A 133 -10.37 22.68 -17.64
N VAL A 134 -10.37 24.01 -17.70
CA VAL A 134 -11.55 24.83 -17.45
C VAL A 134 -11.76 25.88 -18.54
N GLN A 135 -13.00 26.28 -18.71
CA GLN A 135 -13.40 27.42 -19.51
C GLN A 135 -14.17 28.41 -18.63
N ILE A 136 -13.95 29.71 -18.86
CA ILE A 136 -14.70 30.77 -18.18
C ILE A 136 -15.95 31.09 -19.00
N ASN A 137 -17.11 30.96 -18.37
CA ASN A 137 -18.39 31.28 -19.01
C ASN A 137 -18.72 32.77 -18.92
N ASP A 138 -19.83 33.18 -19.55
CA ASP A 138 -20.30 34.58 -19.55
C ASP A 138 -20.61 35.13 -18.14
N SER A 139 -20.78 34.26 -17.15
CA SER A 139 -21.01 34.61 -15.75
C SER A 139 -19.72 34.72 -14.93
N LEU A 140 -18.54 34.67 -15.57
CA LEU A 140 -17.21 34.71 -14.92
C LEU A 140 -16.97 33.53 -13.95
N LEU A 141 -17.59 32.38 -14.24
CA LEU A 141 -17.40 31.14 -13.47
C LEU A 141 -16.52 30.17 -14.26
N ALA A 142 -15.59 29.51 -13.55
CA ALA A 142 -14.82 28.41 -14.09
C ALA A 142 -15.69 27.15 -14.16
N VAL A 143 -15.71 26.53 -15.34
CA VAL A 143 -16.42 25.28 -15.62
C VAL A 143 -15.43 24.28 -16.18
N GLU A 144 -15.41 23.07 -15.63
CA GLU A 144 -14.58 22.00 -16.14
C GLU A 144 -15.00 21.61 -17.56
N VAL A 145 -14.02 21.51 -18.46
CA VAL A 145 -14.18 21.10 -19.85
C VAL A 145 -13.10 20.09 -20.21
N SER A 146 -13.28 19.36 -21.31
CA SER A 146 -12.22 18.49 -21.83
C SER A 146 -11.04 19.33 -22.32
N CYS A 147 -9.82 18.90 -21.98
CA CYS A 147 -8.57 19.47 -22.49
C CYS A 147 -8.41 19.36 -24.02
N LEU A 148 -9.23 18.52 -24.69
CA LEU A 148 -9.26 18.43 -26.14
C LEU A 148 -9.98 19.63 -26.81
N THR A 149 -10.60 20.50 -26.02
CA THR A 149 -11.29 21.69 -26.53
C THR A 149 -10.26 22.79 -26.85
N GLU A 150 -10.40 23.46 -27.99
CA GLU A 150 -9.48 24.52 -28.45
C GLU A 150 -9.34 25.72 -27.49
N GLN A 151 -10.30 25.94 -26.59
CA GLN A 151 -10.33 27.07 -25.66
C GLN A 151 -10.43 26.61 -24.20
N HIS A 152 -9.43 25.86 -23.75
CA HIS A 152 -9.26 25.51 -22.34
C HIS A 152 -8.10 26.29 -21.71
N GLN A 153 -8.20 26.49 -20.40
CA GLN A 153 -7.10 26.92 -19.54
C GLN A 153 -6.88 25.85 -18.48
N VAL A 154 -5.65 25.66 -18.04
CA VAL A 154 -5.32 24.65 -17.04
C VAL A 154 -5.30 25.29 -15.66
N VAL A 155 -5.91 24.61 -14.69
CA VAL A 155 -5.94 25.08 -13.31
C VAL A 155 -4.60 24.85 -12.64
N THR A 156 -3.94 25.92 -12.21
CA THR A 156 -2.68 25.83 -11.44
C THR A 156 -2.99 25.48 -9.99
N GLN A 157 -3.95 26.18 -9.40
CA GLN A 157 -4.30 26.02 -7.99
C GLN A 157 -5.77 26.31 -7.72
N LEU A 158 -6.37 25.52 -6.83
CA LEU A 158 -7.64 25.84 -6.18
C LEU A 158 -7.35 26.46 -4.81
N VAL A 159 -7.87 27.65 -4.55
CA VAL A 159 -7.76 28.35 -3.27
C VAL A 159 -9.15 28.56 -2.65
N PRO A 160 -9.25 28.77 -1.32
CA PRO A 160 -10.50 29.15 -0.67
C PRO A 160 -11.15 30.39 -1.32
N LEU A 161 -12.48 30.55 -1.20
CA LEU A 161 -13.21 31.65 -1.87
C LEU A 161 -12.72 33.06 -1.44
N ASP A 162 -12.29 33.16 -0.19
CA ASP A 162 -11.76 34.36 0.46
C ASP A 162 -10.26 34.59 0.18
N ALA A 163 -9.56 33.57 -0.33
CA ALA A 163 -8.16 33.68 -0.71
C ALA A 163 -8.00 34.29 -2.11
N ARG A 164 -6.83 34.88 -2.34
CA ARG A 164 -6.39 35.39 -3.64
C ARG A 164 -5.37 34.44 -4.25
N CYS A 165 -5.35 34.39 -5.57
CA CYS A 165 -4.35 33.61 -6.29
C CYS A 165 -2.96 34.22 -6.10
N ALA A 166 -1.94 33.36 -6.06
CA ALA A 166 -0.56 33.80 -5.90
C ALA A 166 -0.09 34.57 -7.14
N ASP A 167 0.89 35.46 -6.95
CA ASP A 167 1.67 36.08 -8.03
C ASP A 167 0.87 36.89 -9.08
N GLY A 168 -0.33 37.36 -8.73
CA GLY A 168 -1.15 38.20 -9.61
C GLY A 168 -1.91 37.44 -10.71
N SER A 169 -1.92 36.11 -10.65
CA SER A 169 -2.72 35.24 -11.52
C SER A 169 -4.22 35.56 -11.42
N THR A 170 -4.92 35.37 -12.55
CA THR A 170 -6.37 35.64 -12.59
C THR A 170 -7.13 34.51 -11.92
N GLY A 171 -8.03 34.90 -11.01
CA GLY A 171 -8.78 33.95 -10.18
C GLY A 171 -10.27 34.02 -10.42
N PHE A 172 -10.87 32.94 -10.89
CA PHE A 172 -12.31 32.83 -11.17
C PHE A 172 -13.02 31.98 -10.11
N LEU A 173 -14.32 32.19 -9.90
CA LEU A 173 -15.07 31.36 -8.95
C LEU A 173 -15.42 30.02 -9.60
N ASP A 174 -15.30 28.94 -8.85
CA ASP A 174 -15.86 27.65 -9.24
C ASP A 174 -17.39 27.78 -9.36
N ARG A 175 -17.98 27.25 -10.44
CA ARG A 175 -19.44 27.17 -10.64
C ARG A 175 -20.18 26.57 -9.43
N ARG A 176 -19.54 25.65 -8.69
CA ARG A 176 -20.12 25.01 -7.50
C ARG A 176 -19.92 25.82 -6.21
N GLY A 177 -19.17 26.92 -6.28
CA GLY A 177 -18.87 27.77 -5.12
C GLY A 177 -17.97 27.08 -4.10
N MET A 178 -17.15 26.10 -4.49
CA MET A 178 -16.23 25.40 -3.58
C MET A 178 -14.90 26.13 -3.39
N GLY A 179 -14.56 27.06 -4.28
CA GLY A 179 -13.30 27.79 -4.22
C GLY A 179 -13.13 28.81 -5.33
N ARG A 180 -11.95 29.43 -5.34
CA ARG A 180 -11.42 30.23 -6.44
C ARG A 180 -10.39 29.41 -7.21
N VAL A 181 -10.60 29.34 -8.51
CA VAL A 181 -9.74 28.68 -9.49
C VAL A 181 -8.71 29.67 -9.98
N CYS A 182 -7.44 29.38 -9.76
CA CYS A 182 -6.31 30.18 -10.21
C CYS A 182 -5.76 29.62 -11.52
N LEU A 183 -5.71 30.48 -12.53
CA LEU A 183 -5.25 30.16 -13.88
C LEU A 183 -3.93 30.89 -14.14
N GLU A 184 -3.00 30.21 -14.79
CA GLU A 184 -1.74 30.78 -15.27
C GLU A 184 -1.93 31.54 -16.59
#